data_AF-A0A6L8E4Y8-F1
#
_entry.id   AF-A0A6L8E4Y8-F1
#
_cell.length_a   1.000
_cell.length_b   1.000
_cell.length_c   1.000
_cell.angle_alpha   90.00
_cell.angle_beta   90.00
_cell.angle_gamma   90.00
#
_symmetry.space_group_name_H-M   'P 1'
#
loop_
_entity.id
_entity.type
_entity.pdbx_description
1 polymer ?
#
loop_
_entity_poly.entity_id
_entity_poly.type
_entity_poly.pdbx_seq_one_letter_code
_entity_poly.pdbx_strand_id
1 'polypeptide(L)'
;MPEWSDELPEVIEGPFHGANCAIAADSSSRRHGGARRGRGGGARLGDAVRARRAGGRAVVSESPRLGVGFAIPQALPDGRPDAALAAGFVERVRLVARRAEEAGYEGGWVHEQVVGTRRLIEPVVLLAYVAGVTSELELGCSVFILPYRQPVTFAKPRAGLDAMSGG
;
A
#
# COMPACT_ATOMS: atom_id res chain seq x y z
N MET A 1 30.42 29.09 22.23
CA MET A 1 29.47 28.08 21.73
C MET A 1 28.08 28.64 21.97
N PRO A 2 27.30 29.04 20.96
CA PRO A 2 25.98 29.60 21.17
C PRO A 2 24.92 28.50 21.31
N GLU A 3 23.95 28.77 22.19
CA GLU A 3 22.77 27.99 22.53
C GLU A 3 21.79 27.89 21.35
N TRP A 4 21.27 26.68 21.10
CA TRP A 4 20.39 26.32 19.96
C TRP A 4 18.91 26.20 20.38
N SER A 5 18.47 26.93 21.41
CA SER A 5 17.19 26.64 22.06
C SER A 5 16.01 27.53 21.66
N ASP A 6 16.19 28.63 20.93
CA ASP A 6 15.15 29.67 20.86
C ASP A 6 14.52 29.97 19.49
N GLU A 7 14.83 29.23 18.42
CA GLU A 7 14.16 29.44 17.11
C GLU A 7 13.83 28.14 16.40
N LEU A 8 12.75 27.47 16.83
CA LEU A 8 11.94 26.66 15.94
C LEU A 8 10.58 27.35 15.81
N PRO A 9 10.16 27.75 14.60
CA PRO A 9 8.84 28.33 14.43
C PRO A 9 7.77 27.29 14.78
N GLU A 10 6.98 27.60 15.81
CA GLU A 10 5.59 27.18 15.88
C GLU A 10 4.95 27.54 14.53
N VAL A 11 4.50 26.53 13.79
CA VAL A 11 3.46 26.55 12.72
C VAL A 11 3.76 25.40 11.75
N ILE A 12 3.33 24.20 12.13
CA ILE A 12 2.60 23.26 11.24
C ILE A 12 1.51 22.59 12.09
N GLU A 13 0.75 23.39 12.84
CA GLU A 13 -0.50 22.94 13.49
C GLU A 13 -1.66 23.17 12.50
N GLY A 14 -1.65 22.41 11.40
CA GLY A 14 -2.81 22.27 10.53
C GLY A 14 -3.56 20.99 10.89
N PRO A 15 -4.91 20.95 10.82
CA PRO A 15 -5.63 19.70 10.96
C PRO A 15 -5.34 18.86 9.73
N PHE A 16 -4.31 18.01 9.78
CA PHE A 16 -4.23 16.85 8.88
C PHE A 16 -5.37 15.90 9.26
N HIS A 17 -6.57 16.26 8.80
CA HIS A 17 -7.66 15.32 8.54
C HIS A 17 -7.02 14.14 7.82
N GLY A 18 -7.19 12.94 8.37
CA GLY A 18 -6.66 11.71 7.80
C GLY A 18 -7.10 11.60 6.35
N ALA A 19 -6.24 12.03 5.45
CA ALA A 19 -6.38 11.76 4.04
C ALA A 19 -6.09 10.27 3.90
N ASN A 20 -7.15 9.47 3.96
CA ASN A 20 -7.17 8.18 3.29
C ASN A 20 -6.91 8.48 1.81
N CYS A 21 -5.64 8.60 1.42
CA CYS A 21 -5.24 8.60 0.04
C CYS A 21 -5.57 7.20 -0.50
N ALA A 22 -6.64 7.10 -1.27
CA ALA A 22 -6.85 5.97 -2.15
C ALA A 22 -5.67 5.94 -3.13
N ILE A 23 -4.72 5.04 -2.88
CA ILE A 23 -3.65 4.75 -3.83
C ILE A 23 -4.17 3.58 -4.66
N ALA A 24 -4.34 3.83 -5.96
CA ALA A 24 -4.66 2.78 -6.91
C ALA A 24 -3.46 1.83 -6.99
N ALA A 25 -3.65 0.57 -6.60
CA ALA A 25 -2.73 -0.50 -6.97
C ALA A 25 -2.84 -0.69 -8.50
N ASP A 26 -1.72 -0.64 -9.20
CA ASP A 26 -1.68 -1.05 -10.61
C ASP A 26 -1.61 -2.57 -10.66
N SER A 27 -2.78 -3.21 -10.71
CA SER A 27 -2.91 -4.67 -10.71
C SER A 27 -2.50 -5.33 -12.04
N SER A 28 -1.90 -4.59 -12.97
CA SER A 28 -1.71 -5.04 -14.37
C SER A 28 -0.64 -6.11 -14.58
N SER A 29 0.15 -6.47 -13.56
CA SER A 29 1.35 -7.32 -13.72
C SER A 29 1.23 -8.78 -13.24
N ARG A 30 0.23 -9.17 -12.45
CA ARG A 30 0.13 -10.58 -11.95
C ARG A 30 -0.60 -11.51 -12.93
N ARG A 31 0.02 -11.83 -14.06
CA ARG A 31 -0.33 -13.02 -14.86
C ARG A 31 0.53 -14.21 -14.43
N HIS A 32 0.02 -15.02 -13.52
CA HIS A 32 0.50 -16.39 -13.34
C HIS A 32 0.09 -17.23 -14.56
N GLY A 33 1.08 -17.93 -15.14
CA GLY A 33 0.95 -18.71 -16.35
C GLY A 33 -0.04 -19.87 -16.21
N GLY A 34 -1.01 -19.92 -17.13
CA GLY A 34 -1.98 -21.01 -17.24
C GLY A 34 -2.68 -20.95 -18.59
N ALA A 35 -1.97 -21.33 -19.66
CA ALA A 35 -2.53 -21.37 -20.99
C ALA A 35 -3.62 -22.45 -21.11
N ARG A 36 -4.88 -22.04 -21.33
CA ARG A 36 -5.92 -22.88 -21.93
C ARG A 36 -6.54 -22.18 -23.13
N ARG A 37 -6.34 -22.80 -24.31
CA ARG A 37 -6.98 -22.44 -25.58
C ARG A 37 -8.48 -22.75 -25.52
N GLY A 38 -9.32 -21.82 -25.98
CA GLY A 38 -10.74 -22.03 -26.22
C GLY A 38 -11.25 -21.17 -27.37
N ARG A 39 -11.90 -21.82 -28.35
CA ARG A 39 -12.39 -21.30 -29.64
C ARG A 39 -13.64 -20.41 -29.50
N GLY A 40 -13.69 -19.35 -30.33
CA GLY A 40 -14.80 -19.10 -31.27
C GLY A 40 -16.05 -18.32 -30.83
N GLY A 41 -16.18 -17.10 -31.35
CA GLY A 41 -17.31 -16.70 -32.21
C GLY A 41 -18.55 -16.04 -31.58
N GLY A 42 -18.79 -14.77 -31.96
CA GLY A 42 -20.10 -14.11 -31.79
C GLY A 42 -20.03 -12.59 -31.91
N ALA A 43 -19.94 -12.05 -33.12
CA ALA A 43 -20.04 -10.62 -33.37
C ALA A 43 -21.51 -10.14 -33.35
N ARG A 44 -21.72 -8.88 -32.93
CA ARG A 44 -22.71 -7.88 -33.40
C ARG A 44 -22.72 -6.68 -32.42
N LEU A 45 -22.96 -5.44 -32.79
CA LEU A 45 -23.21 -4.79 -34.08
C LEU A 45 -22.90 -3.30 -33.85
N GLY A 46 -21.68 -2.88 -34.21
CA GLY A 46 -21.18 -1.53 -34.01
C GLY A 46 -20.04 -1.23 -35.00
N ASP A 47 -20.19 -1.74 -36.22
CA ASP A 47 -19.21 -1.74 -37.32
C ASP A 47 -18.86 -0.35 -37.90
N ALA A 48 -19.13 0.75 -37.20
CA ALA A 48 -19.41 2.00 -37.90
C ALA A 48 -18.70 3.25 -37.35
N VAL A 49 -17.42 3.16 -36.99
CA VAL A 49 -16.53 4.33 -37.23
C VAL A 49 -15.32 3.89 -38.05
N ARG A 50 -15.63 3.22 -39.16
CA ARG A 50 -15.08 3.48 -40.48
C ARG A 50 -13.58 3.78 -40.54
N ALA A 51 -12.81 2.69 -40.59
CA ALA A 51 -11.68 2.51 -41.50
C ALA A 51 -10.97 3.79 -41.97
N ARG A 52 -9.86 4.14 -41.31
CA ARG A 52 -8.77 4.88 -41.96
C ARG A 52 -7.45 4.11 -41.85
N ARG A 53 -7.31 3.21 -42.82
CA ARG A 53 -6.12 2.92 -43.65
C ARG A 53 -4.81 2.51 -42.96
N ALA A 54 -4.42 1.28 -43.33
CA ALA A 54 -3.09 0.66 -43.36
C ALA A 54 -2.72 -0.27 -42.18
N GLY A 55 -3.00 -1.58 -42.37
CA GLY A 55 -2.13 -2.69 -41.93
C GLY A 55 -1.95 -3.01 -40.44
N GLY A 56 -2.39 -2.16 -39.51
CA GLY A 56 -2.24 -2.41 -38.07
C GLY A 56 -3.38 -3.25 -37.50
N ARG A 57 -3.05 -4.38 -36.87
CA ARG A 57 -3.99 -5.13 -36.01
C ARG A 57 -4.45 -4.19 -34.89
N ALA A 58 -5.76 -3.97 -34.77
CA ALA A 58 -6.33 -3.19 -33.67
C ALA A 58 -5.87 -3.79 -32.33
N VAL A 59 -5.06 -3.04 -31.58
CA VAL A 59 -4.77 -3.33 -30.18
C VAL A 59 -5.96 -2.77 -29.41
N VAL A 60 -6.86 -3.63 -28.99
CA VAL A 60 -7.87 -3.26 -27.99
C VAL A 60 -7.09 -3.06 -26.69
N SER A 61 -6.84 -1.81 -26.31
CA SER A 61 -6.29 -1.50 -24.99
C SER A 61 -7.39 -1.78 -23.98
N GLU A 62 -7.21 -2.79 -23.12
CA GLU A 62 -8.06 -2.94 -21.94
C GLU A 62 -7.95 -1.65 -21.11
N SER A 63 -9.08 -1.11 -20.66
CA SER A 63 -9.07 -0.02 -19.69
C SER A 63 -8.40 -0.51 -18.41
N PRO A 64 -7.52 0.29 -17.78
CA PRO A 64 -6.90 -0.11 -16.52
C PRO A 64 -8.00 -0.38 -15.49
N ARG A 65 -7.87 -1.48 -14.74
CA ARG A 65 -8.75 -1.76 -13.60
C ARG A 65 -8.30 -0.87 -12.46
N LEU A 66 -9.26 -0.28 -11.75
CA LEU A 66 -8.99 0.49 -10.54
C LEU A 66 -8.94 -0.47 -9.36
N GLY A 67 -7.75 -0.69 -8.81
CA GLY A 67 -7.58 -1.40 -7.55
C GLY A 67 -8.00 -0.55 -6.35
N VAL A 68 -8.57 -1.18 -5.33
CA VAL A 68 -8.99 -0.50 -4.09
C VAL A 68 -8.12 -0.93 -2.92
N GLY A 69 -7.57 0.07 -2.23
CA GLY A 69 -6.74 -0.10 -1.05
C GLY A 69 -7.33 0.47 0.24
N PHE A 70 -6.72 0.12 1.37
CA PHE A 70 -7.08 0.67 2.67
C PHE A 70 -5.85 1.08 3.50
N ALA A 71 -6.04 1.99 4.44
CA ALA A 71 -5.03 2.35 5.42
C ALA A 71 -5.01 1.34 6.58
N ILE A 72 -3.86 0.71 6.81
CA ILE A 72 -3.68 -0.23 7.91
C ILE A 72 -3.69 0.54 9.25
N PRO A 73 -4.42 0.07 10.28
CA PRO A 73 -4.37 0.69 11.60
C PRO A 73 -2.92 0.72 12.15
N GLN A 74 -2.34 1.91 12.25
CA GLN A 74 -0.93 2.09 12.63
C GLN A 74 -0.75 2.81 13.97
N ALA A 75 -1.77 3.51 14.45
CA ALA A 75 -1.73 4.27 15.68
C ALA A 75 -1.84 3.37 16.90
N LEU A 76 -0.86 3.48 17.79
CA LEU A 76 -0.94 2.90 19.12
C LEU A 76 -1.90 3.73 19.98
N PRO A 77 -2.69 3.08 20.86
CA PRO A 77 -3.51 3.78 21.83
C PRO A 77 -2.68 4.68 22.76
N ASP A 78 -3.33 5.67 23.34
CA ASP A 78 -2.68 6.52 24.33
C ASP A 78 -2.42 5.77 25.64
N GLY A 79 -1.24 6.01 26.22
CA GLY A 79 -0.79 5.38 27.46
C GLY A 79 0.64 4.87 27.39
N ARG A 80 1.14 4.37 28.53
CA ARG A 80 2.41 3.63 28.56
C ARG A 80 2.18 2.28 27.88
N PRO A 81 3.05 1.84 26.95
CA PRO A 81 2.93 0.51 26.37
C PRO A 81 2.99 -0.55 27.48
N ASP A 82 1.90 -1.31 27.62
CA ASP A 82 1.87 -2.54 28.38
C ASP A 82 1.51 -3.72 27.46
N ALA A 83 1.65 -4.94 27.97
CA ALA A 83 1.41 -6.14 27.19
C ALA A 83 -0.04 -6.25 26.69
N ALA A 84 -1.02 -5.75 27.45
CA ALA A 84 -2.43 -5.85 27.10
C ALA A 84 -2.81 -4.88 25.97
N LEU A 85 -2.33 -3.64 26.04
CA LEU A 85 -2.49 -2.63 24.99
C LEU A 85 -1.83 -3.08 23.69
N ALA A 86 -0.62 -3.66 23.79
CA ALA A 86 0.09 -4.21 22.64
C ALA A 86 -0.68 -5.38 22.00
N ALA A 87 -1.16 -6.34 22.81
CA ALA A 87 -1.95 -7.47 22.32
C ALA A 87 -3.24 -7.03 21.63
N GLY A 88 -3.97 -6.08 22.22
CA GLY A 88 -5.18 -5.53 21.62
C GLY A 88 -4.92 -4.81 20.29
N PHE A 89 -3.79 -4.12 20.16
CA PHE A 89 -3.38 -3.50 18.90
C PHE A 89 -3.09 -4.55 17.82
N VAL A 90 -2.26 -5.55 18.15
CA VAL A 90 -1.90 -6.62 17.22
C VAL A 90 -3.13 -7.36 16.71
N GLU A 91 -4.07 -7.68 17.60
CA GLU A 91 -5.32 -8.36 17.22
C GLU A 91 -6.19 -7.49 16.28
N ARG A 92 -6.28 -6.18 16.54
CA ARG A 92 -7.00 -5.26 15.64
C ARG A 92 -6.38 -5.22 14.26
N VAL A 93 -5.05 -5.12 14.17
CA VAL A 93 -4.33 -5.12 12.89
C VAL A 93 -4.60 -6.42 12.13
N ARG A 94 -4.45 -7.57 12.81
CA ARG A 94 -4.71 -8.89 12.22
C ARG A 94 -6.14 -9.01 11.68
N LEU A 95 -7.11 -8.63 12.50
CA LEU A 95 -8.52 -8.69 12.16
C LEU A 95 -8.82 -7.83 10.93
N VAL A 96 -8.38 -6.56 10.92
CA VAL A 96 -8.63 -5.65 9.79
C VAL A 96 -7.95 -6.15 8.52
N ALA A 97 -6.69 -6.59 8.60
CA ALA A 97 -5.95 -7.08 7.44
C ALA A 97 -6.62 -8.30 6.79
N ARG A 98 -6.98 -9.31 7.61
CA ARG A 98 -7.68 -10.51 7.11
C ARG A 98 -9.04 -10.19 6.53
N ARG A 99 -9.82 -9.32 7.19
CA ARG A 99 -11.15 -8.93 6.70
C ARG A 99 -11.10 -8.11 5.42
N ALA A 100 -10.09 -7.26 5.26
CA ALA A 100 -9.88 -6.53 4.03
C ALA A 100 -9.52 -7.49 2.87
N GLU A 101 -8.62 -8.43 3.11
CA GLU A 101 -8.27 -9.48 2.13
C GLU A 101 -9.49 -10.33 1.74
N GLU A 102 -10.26 -10.82 2.72
CA GLU A 102 -11.51 -11.58 2.49
C GLU A 102 -12.57 -10.78 1.73
N ALA A 103 -12.60 -9.46 1.93
CA ALA A 103 -13.52 -8.55 1.24
C ALA A 103 -13.05 -8.16 -0.17
N GLY A 104 -11.87 -8.62 -0.61
CA GLY A 104 -11.33 -8.36 -1.95
C GLY A 104 -10.62 -7.02 -2.11
N TYR A 105 -10.15 -6.40 -1.01
CA TYR A 105 -9.20 -5.29 -1.13
C TYR A 105 -7.91 -5.81 -1.77
N GLU A 106 -7.27 -4.96 -2.58
CA GLU A 106 -6.10 -5.34 -3.36
C GLU A 106 -4.80 -4.94 -2.66
N GLY A 107 -4.86 -4.06 -1.65
CA GLY A 107 -3.71 -3.81 -0.81
C GLY A 107 -3.97 -3.10 0.51
N GLY A 108 -2.90 -2.94 1.29
CA GLY A 108 -2.86 -2.19 2.54
C GLY A 108 -1.66 -1.24 2.59
N TRP A 109 -1.92 0.00 3.02
CA TRP A 109 -0.92 1.06 3.09
C TRP A 109 -0.71 1.53 4.52
N VAL A 110 0.56 1.74 4.88
CA VAL A 110 0.99 2.45 6.10
C VAL A 110 1.59 3.80 5.73
N HIS A 111 1.84 4.64 6.73
CA HIS A 111 2.48 5.94 6.53
C HIS A 111 3.73 6.04 7.38
N GLU A 112 4.74 6.76 6.88
CA GLU A 112 5.91 7.08 7.69
C GLU A 112 5.71 8.41 8.41
N GLN A 113 6.05 8.42 9.70
CA GLN A 113 6.15 9.64 10.50
C GLN A 113 7.46 9.59 11.29
N VAL A 114 8.45 10.37 10.87
CA VAL A 114 9.72 10.50 11.58
C VAL A 114 9.61 11.51 12.72
N VAL A 115 8.93 12.63 12.45
CA VAL A 115 8.66 13.70 13.43
C VAL A 115 7.15 13.89 13.52
N GLY A 116 6.62 13.91 14.74
CA GLY A 116 5.20 14.14 14.99
C GLY A 116 4.77 13.64 16.37
N THR A 117 3.56 14.00 16.76
CA THR A 117 3.00 13.71 18.10
C THR A 117 2.29 12.36 18.16
N ARG A 118 1.94 11.76 17.02
CA ARG A 118 1.25 10.47 16.96
C ARG A 118 2.22 9.33 17.25
N ARG A 119 1.80 8.38 18.08
CA ARG A 119 2.53 7.12 18.29
C ARG A 119 2.18 6.13 17.18
N LEU A 120 2.95 6.16 16.09
CA LEU A 120 2.80 5.22 14.98
C LEU A 120 3.84 4.10 15.08
N ILE A 121 3.42 2.87 14.79
CA ILE A 121 4.37 1.76 14.61
C ILE A 121 5.23 2.00 13.37
N GLU A 122 6.51 1.61 13.46
CA GLU A 122 7.44 1.68 12.35
C GLU A 122 6.88 0.93 11.12
N PRO A 123 6.81 1.57 9.94
CA PRO A 123 6.18 1.01 8.75
C PRO A 123 6.60 -0.41 8.38
N VAL A 124 7.92 -0.69 8.30
CA VAL A 124 8.44 -1.98 7.85
C VAL A 124 8.11 -3.08 8.86
N VAL A 125 8.15 -2.77 10.16
CA VAL A 125 7.73 -3.70 11.22
C VAL A 125 6.26 -4.07 11.06
N LEU A 126 5.38 -3.10 10.84
CA LEU A 126 3.95 -3.35 10.68
C LEU A 126 3.64 -4.13 9.39
N LEU A 127 4.28 -3.76 8.28
CA LEU A 127 4.11 -4.46 7.00
C LEU A 127 4.61 -5.91 7.09
N ALA A 128 5.74 -6.17 7.78
CA ALA A 128 6.23 -7.53 7.99
C ALA A 128 5.26 -8.38 8.82
N TYR A 129 4.62 -7.78 9.83
CA TYR A 129 3.56 -8.47 10.57
C TYR A 129 2.37 -8.80 9.66
N VAL A 130 1.89 -7.83 8.88
CA VAL A 130 0.74 -8.02 7.98
C VAL A 130 1.04 -9.07 6.92
N ALA A 131 2.23 -9.02 6.30
CA ALA A 131 2.69 -10.04 5.35
C ALA A 131 2.66 -11.46 5.93
N GLY A 132 2.98 -11.62 7.22
CA GLY A 132 2.89 -12.92 7.89
C GLY A 132 1.46 -13.41 8.17
N VAL A 133 0.47 -12.53 8.06
CA VAL A 133 -0.95 -12.83 8.31
C VAL A 133 -1.84 -12.52 7.11
N THR A 134 -1.31 -12.38 5.90
CA THR A 134 -2.05 -12.20 4.63
C THR A 134 -1.29 -12.92 3.51
N SER A 135 -1.89 -13.14 2.35
CA SER A 135 -1.21 -13.83 1.22
C SER A 135 -1.38 -13.16 -0.14
N GLU A 136 -2.42 -12.35 -0.33
CA GLU A 136 -2.75 -11.75 -1.63
C GLU A 136 -2.62 -10.21 -1.63
N LEU A 137 -2.72 -9.57 -0.47
CA LEU A 137 -2.64 -8.11 -0.36
C LEU A 137 -1.30 -7.55 -0.85
N GLU A 138 -1.34 -6.53 -1.70
CA GLU A 138 -0.21 -5.66 -1.97
C GLU A 138 0.05 -4.77 -0.75
N LEU A 139 1.29 -4.73 -0.29
CA LEU A 139 1.67 -4.02 0.94
C LEU A 139 2.62 -2.87 0.63
N GLY A 140 2.25 -1.67 1.09
CA GLY A 140 2.98 -0.45 0.73
C GLY A 140 3.08 0.57 1.85
N CYS A 141 3.97 1.54 1.66
CA CYS A 141 4.07 2.73 2.50
C CYS A 141 3.86 3.98 1.65
N SER A 142 3.03 4.90 2.12
CA SER A 142 2.77 6.19 1.49
C SER A 142 3.13 7.34 2.42
N VAL A 143 4.33 7.89 2.37
CA VAL A 143 5.50 7.49 1.57
C VAL A 143 6.66 7.24 2.52
N PHE A 144 7.73 6.62 2.05
CA PHE A 144 8.97 6.65 2.82
C PHE A 144 9.66 8.01 2.68
N ILE A 145 10.00 8.62 3.80
CA ILE A 145 10.71 9.90 3.91
C ILE A 145 12.22 9.61 3.89
N LEU A 146 12.70 9.23 2.71
CA LEU A 146 14.09 8.80 2.48
C LEU A 146 15.18 9.76 3.00
N PRO A 147 15.02 11.10 2.98
CA PRO A 147 16.04 12.01 3.52
C PRO A 147 16.39 11.78 4.99
N TYR A 148 15.49 11.18 5.79
CA TYR A 148 15.74 10.87 7.20
C TYR A 148 16.30 9.46 7.44
N ARG A 149 16.67 8.73 6.37
CA ARG A 149 17.07 7.32 6.46
C ARG A 149 18.47 7.13 5.93
N GLN A 150 19.24 6.28 6.59
CA GLN A 150 20.50 5.77 6.07
C GLN A 150 20.18 4.66 5.04
N PRO A 151 20.53 4.81 3.74
CA PRO A 151 20.03 3.94 2.68
C PRO A 151 20.36 2.45 2.87
N VAL A 152 21.54 2.11 3.38
CA VAL A 152 22.01 0.72 3.53
C VAL A 152 21.22 -0.02 4.62
N THR A 153 21.07 0.57 5.80
CA THR A 153 20.28 -0.01 6.90
C THR A 153 18.80 0.00 6.59
N PHE A 154 18.34 0.92 5.73
CA PHE A 154 16.96 1.02 5.29
C PHE A 154 16.59 -0.05 4.24
N ALA A 155 17.51 -0.37 3.34
CA ALA A 155 17.29 -1.35 2.27
C ALA A 155 17.20 -2.79 2.81
N LYS A 156 18.08 -3.17 3.75
CA LYS A 156 18.17 -4.56 4.26
C LYS A 156 16.83 -5.14 4.76
N PRO A 157 16.09 -4.49 5.67
CA PRO A 157 14.81 -5.04 6.16
C PRO A 157 13.72 -5.03 5.09
N ARG A 158 13.77 -4.13 4.10
CA ARG A 158 12.81 -4.13 2.97
C ARG A 158 13.06 -5.27 2.01
N ALA A 159 14.31 -5.57 1.70
CA ALA A 159 14.66 -6.75 0.92
C ALA A 159 14.23 -8.04 1.63
N GLY A 160 14.36 -8.09 2.96
CA GLY A 160 13.85 -9.20 3.76
C GLY A 160 12.32 -9.29 3.73
N LEU A 161 11.63 -8.15 3.86
CA LEU A 161 10.17 -8.08 3.75
C LEU A 161 9.69 -8.59 2.39
N ASP A 162 10.23 -8.06 1.30
CA ASP A 162 9.92 -8.46 -0.09
C ASP A 162 10.12 -9.97 -0.31
N ALA A 163 11.23 -10.51 0.17
CA ALA A 163 11.50 -11.95 0.09
C ALA A 163 10.53 -12.81 0.92
N MET A 164 10.06 -12.30 2.07
CA MET A 164 9.12 -13.02 2.95
C MET A 164 7.65 -12.86 2.51
N SER A 165 7.28 -11.75 1.87
CA SER A 165 5.96 -11.54 1.29
C SER A 165 5.78 -12.23 -0.07
N GLY A 166 6.89 -12.52 -0.77
CA GLY A 166 6.87 -13.07 -2.12
C GLY A 166 6.81 -12.00 -3.22
N GLY A 167 7.22 -10.76 -2.90
CA GLY A 167 7.02 -9.56 -3.71
C GLY A 167 5.77 -8.82 -3.28
#